data_AF-M2TF83-F1
#
_entry.id   AF-M2TF83-F1
#
_cell.length_a   1.000
_cell.length_b   1.000
_cell.length_c   1.000
_cell.angle_alpha   90.00
_cell.angle_beta   90.00
_cell.angle_gamma   90.00
#
_symmetry.space_group_name_H-M   'P 1'
#
loop_
_entity.id
_entity.type
_entity.pdbx_description
1 polymer ?
#
loop_
_entity_poly.entity_id
_entity_poly.type
_entity_poly.pdbx_seq_one_letter_code
_entity_poly.pdbx_strand_id
1 'polypeptide(L)'
;MPSEISVSASTPMPKAYGFLSKGNRYKTLHCRKLTHEAARLLYIVFEKKKQIGLRAPLAILDTVHKQAKQTLSTRRAATNRRDATDTAKASAEVEKQFPQMPQDERETVLRHGFKKYSGRVGRTNSIPLSRKVLLAVIAHVRHRHTEYDTLLDRGIGREDARKSTRKDIERLLQKWGYSQGTLWKVPRQ
;
A
#
# COMPACT_ATOMS: atom_id res chain seq x y z
N MET A 1 28.72 1.38 -17.67
CA MET A 1 27.28 1.73 -17.72
C MET A 1 26.49 0.46 -17.94
N PRO A 2 25.39 0.19 -17.22
CA PRO A 2 24.53 -0.95 -17.53
C PRO A 2 24.00 -0.80 -18.96
N SER A 3 24.26 -1.81 -19.79
CA SER A 3 23.91 -1.79 -21.22
C SER A 3 22.49 -2.32 -21.42
N GLU A 4 21.50 -1.48 -21.11
CA GLU A 4 20.09 -1.75 -21.43
C GLU A 4 19.74 -1.13 -22.79
N ILE A 5 19.13 -1.92 -23.70
CA ILE A 5 18.68 -1.47 -25.04
C ILE A 5 17.17 -1.64 -25.16
N SER A 6 16.47 -0.61 -25.64
CA SER A 6 15.03 -0.71 -25.93
C SER A 6 14.80 -1.30 -27.32
N VAL A 7 13.93 -2.31 -27.42
CA VAL A 7 13.59 -2.99 -28.68
C VAL A 7 12.09 -3.21 -28.83
N SER A 8 11.62 -3.34 -30.07
CA SER A 8 10.26 -3.75 -30.38
C SER A 8 10.06 -5.25 -30.09
N ALA A 9 8.83 -5.63 -29.75
CA ALA A 9 8.42 -7.04 -29.64
C ALA A 9 8.65 -7.82 -30.95
N SER A 10 8.56 -7.14 -32.10
CA SER A 10 8.82 -7.71 -33.43
C SER A 10 10.31 -7.90 -33.74
N THR A 11 11.22 -7.27 -32.98
CA THR A 11 12.67 -7.47 -33.18
C THR A 11 13.01 -8.94 -32.92
N PRO A 12 13.79 -9.62 -33.80
CA PRO A 12 14.19 -11.01 -33.58
C PRO A 12 14.86 -11.25 -32.23
N MET A 13 14.65 -12.43 -31.65
CA MET A 13 15.28 -12.82 -30.38
C MET A 13 16.78 -13.12 -30.62
N PRO A 14 17.72 -12.51 -29.87
CA PRO A 14 19.12 -12.88 -29.95
C PRO A 14 19.35 -14.36 -29.57
N LYS A 15 20.39 -14.98 -30.15
CA LYS A 15 20.73 -16.38 -29.84
C LYS A 15 21.04 -16.55 -28.34
N ALA A 16 20.49 -17.61 -27.74
CA ALA A 16 20.60 -17.92 -26.31
C ALA A 16 19.96 -16.89 -25.36
N TYR A 17 19.04 -16.06 -25.85
CA TYR A 17 18.19 -15.19 -25.03
C TYR A 17 16.77 -15.74 -24.95
N GLY A 18 16.10 -15.44 -23.85
CA GLY A 18 14.68 -15.71 -23.68
C GLY A 18 13.92 -14.44 -23.29
N PHE A 19 12.61 -14.58 -23.12
CA PHE A 19 11.73 -13.48 -22.73
C PHE A 19 11.24 -13.65 -21.29
N LEU A 20 11.30 -12.58 -20.51
CA LEU A 20 10.70 -12.47 -19.19
C LEU A 20 9.58 -11.43 -19.24
N SER A 21 8.34 -11.88 -19.09
CA SER A 21 7.18 -10.99 -19.03
C SER A 21 7.25 -10.06 -17.81
N LYS A 22 6.67 -8.87 -17.95
CA LYS A 22 6.46 -7.99 -16.79
C LYS A 22 5.45 -8.59 -15.79
N GLY A 23 5.40 -8.01 -14.60
CA GLY A 23 4.38 -8.32 -13.58
C GLY A 23 4.95 -8.95 -12.30
N ASN A 24 6.15 -9.52 -12.35
CA ASN A 24 6.83 -10.02 -11.17
C ASN A 24 8.04 -9.15 -10.82
N ARG A 25 7.86 -8.18 -9.91
CA ARG A 25 8.91 -7.24 -9.50
C ARG A 25 10.20 -7.94 -9.06
N TYR A 26 10.10 -9.07 -8.35
CA TYR A 26 11.27 -9.84 -7.92
C TYR A 26 12.05 -10.35 -9.13
N LYS A 27 11.38 -11.05 -10.06
CA LYS A 27 12.02 -11.59 -11.26
C LYS A 27 12.61 -10.48 -12.13
N THR A 28 11.88 -9.38 -12.36
CA THR A 28 12.35 -8.24 -13.16
C THR A 28 13.60 -7.59 -12.56
N LEU A 29 13.62 -7.36 -11.24
CA LEU A 29 14.76 -6.77 -10.55
C LEU A 29 16.00 -7.69 -10.62
N HIS A 30 15.82 -8.99 -10.33
CA HIS A 30 16.94 -9.94 -10.31
C HIS A 30 17.45 -10.24 -11.72
N CYS A 31 16.56 -10.26 -12.72
CA CYS A 31 16.95 -10.38 -14.12
C CYS A 31 17.86 -9.23 -14.54
N ARG A 32 17.51 -7.96 -14.24
CA ARG A 32 18.37 -6.80 -14.49
C ARG A 32 19.72 -6.95 -13.78
N LYS A 33 19.68 -7.19 -12.47
CA LYS A 33 20.87 -7.31 -11.62
C LYS A 33 21.84 -8.36 -12.16
N LEU A 34 21.39 -9.60 -12.33
CA LEU A 34 22.25 -10.71 -12.77
C LEU A 34 22.76 -10.53 -14.20
N THR A 35 21.95 -9.93 -15.09
CA THR A 35 22.38 -9.65 -16.48
C THR A 35 23.49 -8.60 -16.50
N HIS A 36 23.38 -7.55 -15.67
CA HIS A 36 24.43 -6.52 -15.54
C HIS A 36 25.69 -7.05 -14.87
N GLU A 37 25.56 -7.85 -13.81
CA GLU A 37 26.71 -8.49 -13.14
C GLU A 37 27.47 -9.44 -14.08
N ALA A 38 26.76 -10.12 -14.99
CA ALA A 38 27.37 -10.94 -16.03
C ALA A 38 27.93 -10.14 -17.21
N ALA A 39 27.89 -8.80 -17.17
CA ALA A 39 28.27 -7.90 -18.27
C ALA A 39 27.61 -8.26 -19.62
N ARG A 40 26.35 -8.73 -19.57
CA ARG A 40 25.56 -9.07 -20.76
C ARG A 40 24.60 -7.93 -21.11
N LEU A 41 24.21 -7.87 -22.38
CA LEU A 41 23.19 -6.94 -22.84
C LEU A 41 21.83 -7.35 -22.28
N LEU A 42 21.03 -6.37 -21.86
CA LEU A 42 19.65 -6.56 -21.49
C LEU A 42 18.77 -5.80 -22.48
N TYR A 43 17.71 -6.44 -22.99
CA TYR A 43 16.77 -5.75 -23.86
C TYR A 43 15.46 -5.45 -23.13
N ILE A 44 15.05 -4.19 -23.12
CA ILE A 44 13.72 -3.78 -22.67
C ILE A 44 12.78 -3.90 -23.86
N VAL A 45 11.76 -4.75 -23.75
CA VAL A 45 10.84 -5.02 -24.85
C VAL A 45 9.59 -4.16 -24.75
N PHE A 46 9.29 -3.44 -25.82
CA PHE A 46 8.10 -2.65 -25.99
C PHE A 46 7.18 -3.23 -27.06
N GLU A 47 5.88 -3.18 -26.79
CA GLU A 47 4.84 -3.40 -27.79
C GLU A 47 4.04 -2.09 -27.91
N LYS A 48 4.02 -1.52 -29.12
CA LYS A 48 3.54 -0.14 -29.35
C LYS A 48 4.28 0.83 -28.40
N LYS A 49 3.58 1.46 -27.44
CA LYS A 49 4.16 2.37 -26.43
C LYS A 49 4.27 1.74 -25.03
N LYS A 50 4.00 0.44 -24.89
CA LYS A 50 3.91 -0.24 -23.59
C LYS A 50 5.09 -1.18 -23.41
N GLN A 51 5.86 -1.01 -22.34
CA GLN A 51 6.83 -2.03 -21.94
C GLN A 51 6.09 -3.32 -21.59
N ILE A 52 6.49 -4.44 -22.18
CA ILE A 52 5.88 -5.76 -21.97
C ILE A 52 6.79 -6.73 -21.20
N GLY A 53 8.10 -6.51 -21.18
CA GLY A 53 9.02 -7.40 -20.48
C GLY A 53 10.49 -7.08 -20.74
N LEU A 54 11.33 -8.05 -20.45
CA LEU A 54 12.78 -8.02 -20.66
C LEU A 54 13.21 -9.22 -21.51
N ARG A 55 14.29 -9.09 -22.29
CA ARG A 55 15.03 -10.22 -22.83
C ARG A 55 16.40 -10.28 -22.19
N ALA A 56 16.76 -11.46 -21.73
CA ALA A 56 18.02 -11.75 -21.05
C ALA A 56 18.51 -13.14 -21.45
N PRO A 57 19.80 -13.46 -21.24
CA PRO A 57 20.34 -14.79 -21.50
C PRO A 57 19.54 -15.89 -20.79
N LEU A 58 19.32 -17.03 -21.47
CA LEU A 58 18.53 -18.16 -20.94
C LEU A 58 19.03 -18.63 -19.57
N ALA A 59 20.36 -18.76 -19.40
CA ALA A 59 20.96 -19.15 -18.12
C ALA A 59 20.62 -18.20 -16.95
N ILE A 60 20.50 -16.89 -17.24
CA ILE A 60 20.08 -15.90 -16.24
C ILE A 60 18.59 -16.09 -15.93
N LEU A 61 17.75 -16.28 -16.94
CA LEU A 61 16.31 -16.50 -16.74
C LEU A 61 16.03 -17.75 -15.91
N ASP A 62 16.74 -18.84 -16.17
CA ASP A 62 16.64 -20.08 -15.41
C ASP A 62 17.05 -19.88 -13.95
N THR A 63 18.16 -19.17 -13.73
CA THR A 63 18.63 -18.81 -12.39
C THR A 63 17.59 -17.97 -11.64
N VAL A 64 17.04 -16.93 -12.28
CA VAL A 64 15.98 -16.07 -11.73
C VAL A 64 14.72 -16.89 -11.40
N HIS A 65 14.33 -17.83 -12.25
CA HIS A 65 13.19 -18.71 -12.02
C HIS A 65 13.40 -19.66 -10.85
N LYS A 66 14.58 -20.30 -10.76
CA LYS A 66 14.97 -21.16 -9.63
C LYS A 66 14.98 -20.37 -8.32
N GLN A 67 15.67 -19.24 -8.27
CA GLN A 67 15.72 -18.37 -7.09
C GLN A 67 14.33 -17.84 -6.69
N ALA A 68 13.50 -17.46 -7.67
CA ALA A 68 12.15 -17.01 -7.39
C ALA A 68 11.29 -18.11 -6.75
N LYS A 69 11.41 -19.36 -7.22
CA LYS A 69 10.70 -20.50 -6.64
C LYS A 69 11.21 -20.81 -5.22
N GLN A 70 12.53 -20.93 -5.06
CA GLN A 70 13.18 -21.28 -3.79
C GLN A 70 12.89 -20.26 -2.68
N THR A 71 12.92 -18.96 -3.00
CA THR A 71 12.74 -17.90 -2.00
C THR A 71 11.28 -17.50 -1.78
N LEU A 72 10.31 -18.08 -2.50
CA LEU A 72 8.92 -17.64 -2.45
C LEU A 72 8.31 -17.76 -1.06
N SER A 73 8.49 -18.91 -0.40
CA SER A 73 7.97 -19.17 0.95
C SER A 73 8.55 -18.19 1.96
N THR A 74 9.88 -18.03 1.97
CA THR A 74 10.58 -17.10 2.87
C THR A 74 10.17 -15.64 2.63
N ARG A 75 10.05 -15.21 1.38
CA ARG A 75 9.59 -13.86 1.04
C ARG A 75 8.14 -13.62 1.46
N ARG A 76 7.27 -14.62 1.34
CA ARG A 76 5.89 -14.56 1.83
C ARG A 76 5.84 -14.48 3.35
N ALA A 77 6.59 -15.34 4.04
CA ALA A 77 6.67 -15.33 5.49
C ALA A 77 7.20 -13.98 6.03
N ALA A 78 8.27 -13.44 5.44
CA ALA A 78 8.82 -12.14 5.80
C ALA A 78 7.85 -10.98 5.53
N THR A 79 7.00 -11.09 4.51
CA THR A 79 5.95 -10.11 4.23
C THR A 79 4.85 -10.20 5.28
N ASN A 80 4.37 -11.42 5.59
CA ASN A 80 3.33 -11.64 6.58
C ASN A 80 3.76 -11.20 7.98
N ARG A 81 5.02 -11.48 8.38
CA ARG A 81 5.58 -11.00 9.65
C ARG A 81 5.54 -9.48 9.76
N ARG A 82 5.99 -8.78 8.72
CA ARG A 82 5.95 -7.30 8.68
C ARG A 82 4.53 -6.76 8.78
N ASP A 83 3.59 -7.35 8.02
CA ASP A 83 2.19 -6.94 8.10
C ASP A 83 1.58 -7.19 9.48
N ALA A 84 1.93 -8.30 10.13
CA ALA A 84 1.50 -8.58 11.50
C ALA A 84 2.07 -7.56 12.49
N THR A 85 3.36 -7.21 12.38
CA THR A 85 3.99 -6.15 13.18
C THR A 85 3.32 -4.80 12.97
N ASP A 86 3.03 -4.41 11.73
CA ASP A 86 2.37 -3.14 11.43
C ASP A 86 0.95 -3.09 12.01
N THR A 87 0.23 -4.22 11.95
CA THR A 87 -1.11 -4.35 12.53
C THR A 87 -1.07 -4.25 14.05
N ALA A 88 -0.11 -4.92 14.70
CA ALA A 88 0.09 -4.84 16.15
C ALA A 88 0.42 -3.41 16.60
N LYS A 89 1.29 -2.70 15.87
CA LYS A 89 1.60 -1.28 16.13
C LYS A 89 0.36 -0.39 16.00
N ALA A 90 -0.44 -0.60 14.96
CA ALA A 90 -1.69 0.16 14.78
C ALA A 90 -2.68 -0.12 15.92
N SER A 91 -2.81 -1.38 16.35
CA SER A 91 -3.68 -1.76 17.47
C SER A 91 -3.25 -1.08 18.77
N ALA A 92 -1.96 -1.16 19.13
CA ALA A 92 -1.43 -0.53 20.33
C ALA A 92 -1.60 1.00 20.31
N GLU A 93 -1.45 1.62 19.14
CA GLU A 93 -1.65 3.07 19.00
C GLU A 93 -3.13 3.48 19.12
N VAL A 94 -4.07 2.64 18.64
CA VAL A 94 -5.51 2.85 18.87
C VAL A 94 -5.83 2.78 20.36
N GLU A 95 -5.35 1.75 21.06
CA GLU A 95 -5.57 1.57 22.51
C GLU A 95 -4.99 2.72 23.33
N LYS A 96 -3.81 3.20 22.94
CA LYS A 96 -3.16 4.35 23.57
C LYS A 96 -3.96 5.64 23.38
N GLN A 97 -4.47 5.91 22.17
CA GLN A 97 -5.21 7.15 21.88
C GLN A 97 -6.67 7.13 22.35
N PHE A 98 -7.28 5.95 22.37
CA PHE A 98 -8.70 5.75 22.64
C PHE A 98 -8.93 4.61 23.65
N PRO A 99 -8.47 4.77 24.90
CA PRO A 99 -8.51 3.70 25.90
C PRO A 99 -9.92 3.24 26.27
N GLN A 100 -10.94 4.08 26.04
CA GLN A 100 -12.34 3.77 26.34
C GLN A 100 -13.13 3.32 25.10
N MET A 101 -12.45 3.07 23.96
CA MET A 101 -13.11 2.60 22.74
C MET A 101 -13.58 1.14 22.89
N PRO A 102 -14.86 0.84 22.58
CA PRO A 102 -15.36 -0.53 22.51
C PRO A 102 -14.52 -1.42 21.59
N GLN A 103 -14.38 -2.70 21.94
CA GLN A 103 -13.50 -3.62 21.22
C GLN A 103 -13.97 -3.86 19.77
N ASP A 104 -15.27 -3.98 19.56
CA ASP A 104 -15.89 -4.15 18.24
C ASP A 104 -15.62 -2.95 17.30
N GLU A 105 -15.64 -1.74 17.86
CA GLU A 105 -15.29 -0.52 17.12
C GLU A 105 -13.80 -0.49 16.79
N ARG A 106 -12.92 -0.88 17.74
CA ARG A 106 -11.47 -1.01 17.50
C ARG A 106 -11.16 -2.00 16.38
N GLU A 107 -11.75 -3.19 16.43
CA GLU A 107 -11.58 -4.23 15.42
C GLU A 107 -12.04 -3.75 14.04
N THR A 108 -13.17 -3.03 13.99
CA THR A 108 -13.68 -2.46 12.74
C THR A 108 -12.73 -1.40 12.18
N VAL A 109 -12.23 -0.49 13.01
CA VAL A 109 -11.23 0.52 12.59
C VAL A 109 -9.98 -0.15 12.03
N LEU A 110 -9.42 -1.16 12.72
CA LEU A 110 -8.23 -1.87 12.29
C LEU A 110 -8.47 -2.63 10.97
N ARG A 111 -9.58 -3.37 10.89
CA ARG A 111 -9.96 -4.16 9.71
C ARG A 111 -10.16 -3.28 8.48
N HIS A 112 -10.79 -2.12 8.61
CA HIS A 112 -11.14 -1.26 7.48
C HIS A 112 -10.07 -0.21 7.17
N GLY A 113 -9.56 0.50 8.19
CA GLY A 113 -8.59 1.58 8.05
C GLY A 113 -7.17 1.12 7.73
N PHE A 114 -6.79 -0.09 8.15
CA PHE A 114 -5.44 -0.64 7.99
C PHE A 114 -5.37 -1.86 7.05
N LYS A 115 -6.46 -2.17 6.32
CA LYS A 115 -6.51 -3.27 5.35
C LYS A 115 -5.37 -3.17 4.31
N LYS A 116 -4.67 -4.28 4.10
CA LYS A 116 -3.62 -4.44 3.08
C LYS A 116 -4.14 -4.12 1.67
N TYR A 117 -3.28 -3.54 0.83
CA TYR A 117 -3.53 -3.22 -0.59
C TYR A 117 -4.68 -2.25 -0.88
N SER A 118 -5.14 -1.50 0.12
CA SER A 118 -6.30 -0.62 -0.04
C SER A 118 -5.98 0.82 -0.47
N GLY A 119 -4.70 1.22 -0.48
CA GLY A 119 -4.32 2.63 -0.66
C GLY A 119 -4.81 3.55 0.48
N ARG A 120 -5.33 3.00 1.58
CA ARG A 120 -5.88 3.77 2.70
C ARG A 120 -4.78 4.35 3.59
N VAL A 121 -5.16 5.40 4.33
CA VAL A 121 -4.32 6.23 5.21
C VAL A 121 -3.36 5.42 6.08
N GLY A 122 -3.78 4.25 6.57
CA GLY A 122 -2.96 3.32 7.36
C GLY A 122 -1.60 2.95 6.72
N ARG A 123 -1.48 2.95 5.39
CA ARG A 123 -0.28 2.50 4.66
C ARG A 123 0.52 3.61 3.97
N THR A 124 0.15 4.87 4.17
CA THR A 124 0.86 6.01 3.59
C THR A 124 2.10 6.35 4.41
N ASN A 125 3.31 6.35 3.85
CA ASN A 125 4.52 6.65 4.64
C ASN A 125 4.72 8.15 4.95
N SER A 126 3.92 9.05 4.39
CA SER A 126 4.06 10.50 4.56
C SER A 126 3.43 11.06 5.84
N ILE A 127 2.71 10.24 6.62
CA ILE A 127 1.99 10.69 7.81
C ILE A 127 2.37 9.79 9.01
N PRO A 128 2.62 10.35 10.22
CA PRO A 128 2.90 9.56 11.41
C PRO A 128 1.77 8.57 11.75
N LEU A 129 2.11 7.41 12.33
CA LEU A 129 1.14 6.37 12.69
C LEU A 129 0.02 6.91 13.58
N SER A 130 0.35 7.76 14.55
CA SER A 130 -0.61 8.40 15.45
C SER A 130 -1.69 9.17 14.68
N ARG A 131 -1.29 9.97 13.69
CA ARG A 131 -2.21 10.73 12.84
C ARG A 131 -3.03 9.83 11.92
N LYS A 132 -2.47 8.71 11.44
CA LYS A 132 -3.23 7.73 10.65
C LYS A 132 -4.33 7.08 11.47
N VAL A 133 -4.02 6.64 12.68
CA VAL A 133 -4.97 6.07 13.64
C VAL A 133 -6.10 7.04 13.87
N LEU A 134 -5.78 8.29 14.18
CA LEU A 134 -6.78 9.32 14.39
C LEU A 134 -7.70 9.51 13.16
N LEU A 135 -7.13 9.64 11.96
CA LEU A 135 -7.92 9.82 10.73
C LEU A 135 -8.80 8.60 10.42
N ALA A 136 -8.32 7.39 10.71
CA ALA A 136 -9.08 6.16 10.54
C ALA A 136 -10.28 6.12 11.51
N VAL A 137 -10.07 6.48 12.78
CA VAL A 137 -11.13 6.56 13.78
C VAL A 137 -12.15 7.64 13.43
N ILE A 138 -11.71 8.85 13.03
CA ILE A 138 -12.61 9.93 12.57
C ILE A 138 -13.48 9.45 11.41
N ALA A 139 -12.88 8.80 10.41
CA ALA A 139 -13.62 8.29 9.26
C ALA A 139 -14.65 7.25 9.70
N HIS A 140 -14.26 6.32 10.58
CA HIS A 140 -15.15 5.31 11.14
C HIS A 140 -16.32 5.93 11.89
N VAL A 141 -16.08 6.84 12.82
CA VAL A 141 -17.12 7.55 13.58
C VAL A 141 -18.06 8.28 12.64
N ARG A 142 -17.52 9.02 11.65
CA ARG A 142 -18.34 9.75 10.69
C ARG A 142 -19.32 8.85 9.93
N HIS A 143 -18.86 7.71 9.42
CA HIS A 143 -19.72 6.82 8.63
C HIS A 143 -20.66 5.96 9.49
N ARG A 144 -20.27 5.63 10.73
CA ARG A 144 -21.00 4.65 11.56
C ARG A 144 -21.87 5.26 12.65
N HIS A 145 -21.53 6.47 13.11
CA HIS A 145 -22.07 7.07 14.32
C HIS A 145 -22.63 8.48 14.09
N THR A 146 -22.78 8.90 12.82
CA THR A 146 -23.36 10.20 12.47
C THR A 146 -24.22 10.09 11.23
N GLU A 147 -25.05 11.11 10.99
CA GLU A 147 -25.89 11.25 9.79
C GLU A 147 -25.11 11.58 8.51
N TYR A 148 -23.79 11.35 8.47
CA TYR A 148 -22.95 11.74 7.33
C TYR A 148 -23.45 11.14 6.02
N ASP A 149 -23.69 9.84 5.98
CA ASP A 149 -24.13 9.16 4.77
C ASP A 149 -25.56 9.59 4.39
N THR A 150 -26.46 9.74 5.38
CA THR A 150 -27.81 10.31 5.18
C THR A 150 -27.76 11.72 4.55
N LEU A 151 -26.84 12.59 5.00
CA LEU A 151 -26.68 13.94 4.45
C LEU A 151 -26.19 13.90 3.00
N LEU A 152 -25.27 13.00 2.67
CA LEU A 152 -24.81 12.81 1.28
C LEU A 152 -25.94 12.31 0.39
N ASP A 153 -26.76 11.37 0.87
CA ASP A 153 -27.91 10.85 0.13
C ASP A 153 -28.98 11.92 -0.11
N ARG A 154 -29.08 12.92 0.78
CA ARG A 154 -29.92 14.12 0.62
C ARG A 154 -29.30 15.19 -0.28
N GLY A 155 -28.16 14.92 -0.91
CA GLY A 155 -27.49 15.83 -1.84
C GLY A 155 -26.64 16.92 -1.18
N ILE A 156 -26.41 16.85 0.14
CA ILE A 156 -25.54 17.82 0.83
C ILE A 156 -24.09 17.59 0.41
N GLY A 157 -23.39 18.68 0.07
CA GLY A 157 -21.99 18.65 -0.30
C GLY A 157 -21.11 18.04 0.80
N ARG A 158 -20.07 17.29 0.41
CA ARG A 158 -19.18 16.58 1.37
C ARG A 158 -18.59 17.48 2.44
N GLU A 159 -18.21 18.71 2.10
CA GLU A 159 -17.64 19.66 3.05
C GLU A 159 -18.67 20.10 4.10
N ASP A 160 -19.91 20.35 3.70
CA ASP A 160 -20.96 20.79 4.62
C ASP A 160 -21.48 19.62 5.47
N ALA A 161 -21.58 18.42 4.90
CA ALA A 161 -21.85 17.20 5.67
C ALA A 161 -20.74 16.93 6.72
N ARG A 162 -19.46 17.17 6.39
CA ARG A 162 -18.35 17.07 7.35
C ARG A 162 -18.43 18.13 8.45
N LYS A 163 -18.82 19.37 8.12
CA LYS A 163 -19.00 20.43 9.12
C LYS A 163 -20.15 20.11 10.07
N SER A 164 -21.27 19.63 9.52
CA SER A 164 -22.48 19.31 10.28
C SER A 164 -22.25 18.19 11.31
N THR A 165 -21.57 17.12 10.90
CA THR A 165 -21.29 15.94 11.75
C THR A 165 -20.11 16.14 12.71
N ARG A 166 -19.39 17.26 12.59
CA ARG A 166 -18.15 17.51 13.32
C ARG A 166 -18.34 17.38 14.84
N LYS A 167 -19.34 18.07 15.41
CA LYS A 167 -19.60 18.10 16.85
C LYS A 167 -19.86 16.70 17.43
N ASP A 168 -20.57 15.86 16.69
CA ASP A 168 -20.88 14.49 17.11
C ASP A 168 -19.65 13.60 17.10
N ILE A 169 -18.80 13.77 16.08
CA ILE A 169 -17.48 13.13 16.04
C ILE A 169 -16.65 13.56 17.25
N GLU A 170 -16.52 14.87 17.52
CA GLU A 170 -15.70 15.37 18.64
C GLU A 170 -16.13 14.74 19.98
N ARG A 171 -17.45 14.73 20.22
CA ARG A 171 -18.08 14.17 21.43
C ARG A 171 -17.78 12.70 21.61
N LEU A 172 -17.89 11.90 20.54
CA LEU A 172 -17.64 10.46 20.64
C LEU A 172 -16.15 10.14 20.81
N LEU A 173 -15.26 10.88 20.15
CA LEU A 173 -13.81 10.71 20.35
C LEU A 173 -13.41 11.02 21.79
N GLN A 174 -13.96 12.08 22.40
CA GLN A 174 -13.76 12.38 23.82
C GLN A 174 -14.31 11.28 24.73
N LYS A 175 -15.52 10.76 24.44
CA LYS A 175 -16.09 9.60 25.15
C LYS A 175 -15.20 8.36 25.05
N TRP A 176 -14.45 8.19 23.97
CA TRP A 176 -13.49 7.11 23.81
C TRP A 176 -12.10 7.40 24.42
N GLY A 177 -11.95 8.52 25.12
CA GLY A 177 -10.74 8.87 25.88
C GLY A 177 -9.71 9.68 25.10
N TYR A 178 -10.07 10.24 23.94
CA TYR A 178 -9.16 11.10 23.18
C TYR A 178 -8.94 12.45 23.87
N SER A 179 -7.75 12.67 24.41
CA SER A 179 -7.40 13.86 25.21
C SER A 179 -6.53 14.90 24.49
N GLN A 180 -6.07 14.61 23.26
CA GLN A 180 -5.05 15.41 22.57
C GLN A 180 -5.60 16.50 21.64
N GLY A 181 -5.80 17.71 22.18
CA GLY A 181 -5.84 18.97 21.42
C GLY A 181 -6.98 19.12 20.39
N THR A 182 -7.18 20.34 19.90
CA THR A 182 -8.24 20.65 18.92
C THR A 182 -7.96 19.88 17.61
N LEU A 183 -8.62 18.73 17.40
CA LEU A 183 -8.45 17.78 16.28
C LEU A 183 -8.46 18.40 14.88
N TRP A 184 -8.95 19.64 14.76
CA TRP A 184 -9.24 20.38 13.54
C TRP A 184 -8.38 21.64 13.37
N LYS A 185 -7.46 21.94 14.31
CA LYS A 185 -6.45 23.00 14.13
C LYS A 185 -5.21 22.44 13.42
N VAL A 186 -5.33 22.13 12.13
CA VAL A 186 -4.17 22.02 11.21
C VAL A 186 -4.63 22.50 9.82
N PRO A 187 -3.92 23.44 9.15
CA PRO A 187 -4.28 23.90 7.82
C PRO A 187 -4.18 22.76 6.81
N ARG A 188 -5.05 22.80 5.80
CA ARG A 188 -4.90 22.00 4.59
C ARG A 188 -3.56 22.40 3.95
N GLN A 189 -2.59 21.48 3.87
CA GLN A 189 -1.54 21.53 2.86
C GLN A 189 -2.08 20.93 1.57
#